data_AF-A0A183DVM6-F1
#
_entry.id   AF-A0A183DVM6-F1
#
_cell.length_a   1.000
_cell.length_b   1.000
_cell.length_c   1.000
_cell.angle_alpha   90.00
_cell.angle_beta   90.00
_cell.angle_gamma   90.00
#
_symmetry.space_group_name_H-M   'P 1'
#
loop_
_entity.id
_entity.type
_entity.pdbx_description
1 polymer ?
#
loop_
_entity_poly.entity_id
_entity_poly.type
_entity_poly.pdbx_seq_one_letter_code
_entity_poly.pdbx_strand_id
1 'polypeptide(L)'
;MSARSAEEALIHLPTQVSTEEGERKAKELNVMFIETSAKAGYNVKQLFRRIAGALPGIEPDQRDKHDMQEVKLSDAPIRQVQMQESGCWC
;
A
#
# COMPACT_ATOMS: atom_id res chain seq x y z
N MET A 1 18.72 32.67 -36.78
CA MET A 1 18.55 32.74 -35.32
C MET A 1 17.28 31.97 -34.99
N SER A 2 17.30 30.64 -35.19
CA SER A 2 17.51 29.61 -34.16
C SER A 2 16.36 29.50 -33.17
N ALA A 3 15.57 28.44 -33.36
CA ALA A 3 14.51 27.91 -32.53
C ALA A 3 14.86 27.79 -31.04
N ARG A 4 13.91 28.18 -30.16
CA ARG A 4 13.55 27.63 -28.83
C ARG A 4 12.18 28.24 -28.47
N SER A 5 11.14 27.57 -27.99
CA SER A 5 10.97 26.18 -27.60
C SER A 5 9.47 25.90 -27.70
N ALA A 6 9.07 24.95 -28.53
CA ALA A 6 7.74 24.34 -28.51
C ALA A 6 7.64 23.35 -27.33
N GLU A 7 8.01 23.80 -26.12
CA GLU A 7 8.28 22.93 -24.96
C GLU A 7 7.14 22.86 -23.95
N GLU A 8 6.01 23.52 -24.18
CA GLU A 8 4.83 23.39 -23.30
C GLU A 8 3.72 22.52 -23.89
N ALA A 9 4.01 21.73 -24.93
CA ALA A 9 3.04 20.82 -25.56
C ALA A 9 3.33 19.32 -25.34
N LEU A 10 4.23 18.95 -24.42
CA LEU A 10 4.62 17.55 -24.23
C LEU A 10 4.70 17.08 -22.76
N ILE A 11 3.83 17.57 -21.89
CA ILE A 11 3.26 16.69 -20.86
C ILE A 11 2.06 15.98 -21.49
N HIS A 12 2.34 15.07 -22.42
CA HIS A 12 1.38 14.03 -22.78
C HIS A 12 0.84 13.44 -21.47
N LEU A 13 -0.48 13.28 -21.36
CA LEU A 13 -1.12 12.55 -20.27
C LEU A 13 -1.19 11.05 -20.65
N PRO A 14 -0.16 10.21 -20.39
CA PRO A 14 -0.36 8.75 -20.36
C PRO A 14 -0.77 8.26 -18.96
N THR A 15 -1.15 9.16 -18.05
CA THR A 15 -1.19 8.85 -16.61
C THR A 15 -2.57 8.61 -16.03
N GLN A 16 -3.58 8.42 -16.88
CA GLN A 16 -4.90 7.99 -16.44
C GLN A 16 -5.21 6.62 -17.04
N VAL A 17 -5.21 5.61 -16.18
CA VAL A 17 -5.68 4.26 -16.52
C VAL A 17 -7.17 4.22 -16.20
N SER A 18 -7.97 3.61 -17.08
CA SER A 18 -9.38 3.39 -16.77
C SER A 18 -9.54 2.23 -15.80
N THR A 19 -10.64 2.23 -15.05
CA THR A 19 -11.00 1.14 -14.14
C THR A 19 -11.03 -0.20 -14.88
N GLU A 20 -11.65 -0.20 -16.06
CA GLU A 20 -11.85 -1.38 -16.90
C GLU A 20 -10.52 -1.97 -17.40
N GLU A 21 -9.55 -1.12 -17.74
CA GLU A 21 -8.23 -1.58 -18.14
C GLU A 21 -7.49 -2.25 -16.96
N GLY A 22 -7.58 -1.65 -15.77
CA GLY A 22 -7.02 -2.22 -14.54
C GLY A 22 -7.66 -3.58 -14.19
N GLU A 23 -8.98 -3.65 -14.22
CA GLU A 23 -9.74 -4.89 -13.94
C GLU A 23 -9.45 -5.99 -14.95
N ARG A 24 -9.46 -5.66 -16.25
CA ARG A 24 -9.11 -6.62 -17.31
C ARG A 24 -7.71 -7.18 -17.08
N LYS A 25 -6.73 -6.32 -16.78
CA LYS A 25 -5.34 -6.75 -16.61
C LYS A 25 -5.16 -7.65 -15.38
N ALA A 26 -5.84 -7.33 -14.29
CA ALA A 26 -5.81 -8.15 -13.08
C ALA A 26 -6.43 -9.53 -13.32
N LYS A 27 -7.52 -9.60 -14.09
CA LYS A 27 -8.15 -10.87 -14.50
C LYS A 27 -7.21 -11.73 -15.36
N GLU A 28 -6.50 -11.12 -16.31
CA GLU A 28 -5.49 -11.84 -17.12
C GLU A 28 -4.38 -12.44 -16.26
N LEU A 29 -3.92 -11.71 -15.26
CA LEU A 29 -2.83 -12.12 -14.36
C LEU A 29 -3.32 -12.96 -13.17
N ASN A 30 -4.64 -13.20 -13.03
CA ASN A 30 -5.26 -13.85 -11.88
C ASN A 30 -4.83 -13.24 -10.53
N VAL A 31 -4.69 -11.92 -10.50
CA VAL A 31 -4.39 -11.15 -9.28
C VAL A 31 -5.60 -10.32 -8.88
N MET A 32 -5.61 -9.84 -7.63
CA MET A 32 -6.67 -8.95 -7.14
C MET A 32 -6.48 -7.53 -7.68
N PHE A 33 -7.59 -6.85 -7.97
CA PHE A 33 -7.61 -5.42 -8.29
C PHE A 33 -8.38 -4.64 -7.21
N ILE A 34 -7.88 -3.45 -6.87
CA ILE A 34 -8.56 -2.51 -5.98
C ILE A 34 -8.07 -1.08 -6.23
N GLU A 35 -8.98 -0.20 -6.62
CA GLU A 35 -8.68 1.23 -6.73
C GLU A 35 -8.67 1.87 -5.36
N THR A 36 -7.56 2.51 -5.02
CA THR A 36 -7.35 3.12 -3.70
C THR A 36 -6.76 4.51 -3.88
N SER A 37 -7.27 5.49 -3.13
CA SER A 37 -6.68 6.83 -3.08
C SER A 37 -6.21 7.13 -1.67
N ALA A 38 -4.88 7.17 -1.49
CA ALA A 38 -4.27 7.56 -0.22
C ALA A 38 -4.63 9.00 0.15
N LYS A 39 -4.72 9.89 -0.84
CA LYS A 39 -5.04 11.31 -0.64
C LYS A 39 -6.49 11.53 -0.18
N ALA A 40 -7.44 10.82 -0.78
CA ALA A 40 -8.86 10.94 -0.44
C ALA A 40 -9.28 9.99 0.69
N GLY A 41 -8.40 9.08 1.13
CA GLY A 41 -8.75 8.00 2.05
C GLY A 41 -9.70 6.96 1.45
N TYR A 42 -9.84 6.93 0.12
CA TYR A 42 -10.76 6.02 -0.58
C TYR A 42 -10.19 4.59 -0.58
N ASN A 43 -11.00 3.62 -0.16
CA ASN A 43 -10.70 2.18 -0.11
C ASN A 43 -9.48 1.72 0.70
N VAL A 44 -8.80 2.62 1.42
CA VAL A 44 -7.59 2.29 2.19
C VAL A 44 -7.85 1.19 3.24
N LYS A 45 -8.93 1.29 4.02
CA LYS A 45 -9.28 0.26 5.02
C LYS A 45 -9.67 -1.08 4.38
N GLN A 46 -10.31 -1.04 3.21
CA GLN A 46 -10.72 -2.26 2.52
C GLN A 46 -9.50 -2.98 1.92
N LEU A 47 -8.55 -2.22 1.38
CA LEU A 47 -7.26 -2.74 0.90
C LEU A 47 -6.56 -3.58 1.96
N PHE A 48 -6.33 -3.03 3.15
CA PHE A 48 -5.65 -3.77 4.22
C PHE A 48 -6.44 -4.99 4.69
N ARG A 49 -7.77 -4.91 4.80
CA ARG A 49 -8.60 -6.08 5.15
C ARG A 49 -8.52 -7.20 4.12
N ARG A 50 -8.55 -6.85 2.83
CA ARG A 50 -8.42 -7.84 1.73
C ARG A 50 -7.04 -8.46 1.69
N ILE A 51 -5.98 -7.67 1.87
CA ILE A 51 -4.62 -8.20 1.96
C ILE A 51 -4.51 -9.17 3.14
N ALA A 52 -4.95 -8.76 4.33
CA ALA A 52 -4.90 -9.61 5.53
C ALA A 52 -5.64 -10.94 5.35
N GLY A 53 -6.82 -10.93 4.73
CA GLY A 53 -7.59 -12.16 4.45
C GLY A 53 -7.04 -13.01 3.30
N ALA A 54 -6.14 -12.48 2.47
CA ALA A 54 -5.48 -13.21 1.40
C ALA A 54 -4.10 -13.76 1.81
N LEU A 55 -3.62 -13.45 3.02
CA LEU A 55 -2.35 -13.97 3.52
C LEU A 55 -2.50 -15.46 3.90
N PRO A 56 -1.64 -16.34 3.37
CA PRO A 56 -1.67 -17.75 3.72
C PRO A 56 -1.30 -17.94 5.20
N GLY A 57 -2.08 -18.75 5.93
CA GLY A 57 -1.84 -19.07 7.34
C GLY A 57 -2.51 -18.12 8.35
N ILE A 58 -3.29 -17.14 7.89
CA ILE A 58 -4.18 -16.33 8.74
C ILE A 58 -5.62 -16.69 8.36
N GLU A 59 -6.18 -17.67 9.06
CA GLU A 59 -7.62 -17.95 8.98
C GLU A 59 -8.36 -16.67 9.40
N PRO A 60 -9.31 -16.14 8.61
CA PRO A 60 -10.09 -14.97 8.99
C PRO A 60 -11.01 -15.40 10.12
N ASP A 61 -10.51 -15.26 11.33
CA ASP A 61 -11.27 -15.59 12.51
C ASP A 61 -12.49 -14.65 12.55
N GLN A 62 -13.69 -15.22 12.40
CA GLN A 62 -14.96 -14.53 12.67
C GLN A 62 -15.07 -14.27 14.18
N ARG A 63 -14.13 -13.52 14.75
CA ARG A 63 -14.20 -13.00 16.12
C ARG A 63 -14.72 -11.58 16.06
N ASP A 64 -16.04 -11.50 15.95
CA ASP A 64 -16.84 -10.41 16.51
C ASP A 64 -16.69 -10.47 18.04
N LYS A 65 -15.53 -10.05 18.57
CA LYS A 65 -15.23 -9.72 19.97
C LYS A 65 -13.75 -9.37 20.08
N HIS A 66 -13.49 -8.07 20.16
CA HIS A 66 -12.24 -7.51 20.65
C HIS A 66 -11.93 -8.09 22.04
N ASP A 67 -11.10 -9.13 22.12
CA ASP A 67 -10.41 -9.50 23.35
C ASP A 67 -9.08 -8.75 23.34
N MET A 68 -9.12 -7.51 23.83
CA MET A 68 -7.93 -6.68 24.01
C MET A 68 -7.09 -7.31 25.12
N GLN A 69 -6.02 -8.03 24.77
CA GLN A 69 -5.06 -8.50 25.75
C GLN A 69 -4.20 -7.34 26.25
N GLU A 70 -4.33 -7.04 27.55
CA GLU A 70 -3.50 -6.07 28.26
C GLU A 70 -2.04 -6.56 28.30
N VAL A 71 -1.17 -5.93 27.51
CA VAL A 71 0.28 -6.18 27.57
C VAL A 71 0.86 -5.35 28.70
N LYS A 72 1.18 -6.00 29.84
CA LYS A 72 1.98 -5.40 30.90
C LYS A 72 3.44 -5.34 30.46
N LEU A 73 3.87 -4.16 30.00
CA LEU A 73 5.29 -3.87 29.81
C LEU A 73 5.93 -3.77 31.20
N SER A 74 6.86 -4.68 31.50
CA SER A 74 7.77 -4.52 32.63
C SER A 74 8.95 -3.67 32.16
N ASP A 75 9.29 -2.65 32.95
CA ASP A 75 10.49 -1.81 32.75
C ASP A 75 11.76 -2.66 32.91
N ALA A 76 12.13 -3.37 31.85
CA ALA A 76 13.49 -3.83 31.67
C ALA A 76 14.32 -2.65 31.14
N PRO A 77 15.49 -2.34 31.74
CA PRO A 77 16.30 -1.22 31.27
C PRO A 77 16.68 -1.43 29.81
N ILE A 78 16.34 -0.44 28.99
CA ILE A 78 16.72 -0.35 27.57
C ILE A 78 18.24 -0.44 27.48
N ARG A 79 18.78 -1.61 27.11
CA ARG A 79 20.14 -1.69 26.57
C ARG A 79 20.12 -0.87 25.28
N GLN A 80 20.81 0.26 25.27
CA GLN A 80 21.02 1.06 24.08
C GLN A 80 21.72 0.19 23.03
N VAL A 81 20.92 -0.42 22.14
CA VAL A 81 21.44 -1.02 20.91
C VAL A 81 21.83 0.16 20.04
N GLN A 82 23.14 0.34 19.85
CA GLN A 82 23.69 1.34 18.96
C GLN A 82 23.03 1.20 17.59
N MET A 83 22.34 2.27 17.20
CA MET A 83 21.75 2.43 15.88
C MET A 83 22.90 2.52 14.88
N GLN A 84 23.33 1.37 14.35
CA GLN A 84 24.07 1.35 13.09
C GLN A 84 23.04 1.55 11.99
N GLU A 85 23.13 2.72 11.38
CA GLU A 85 22.33 3.14 10.24
C GLU A 85 22.66 2.26 9.03
N SER A 86 22.08 1.06 8.96
CA SER A 86 22.06 0.26 7.75
C SER A 86 20.80 0.60 6.96
N GLY A 87 20.77 1.81 6.40
CA GLY A 87 19.75 2.21 5.44
C GLY A 87 20.00 1.50 4.11
N CYS A 88 19.22 0.47 3.81
CA CYS A 88 19.14 -0.08 2.46
C CYS A 88 18.49 0.97 1.54
N TRP A 89 19.15 1.25 0.43
CA TRP A 89 18.67 2.16 -0.62
C TRP A 89 17.82 1.35 -1.60
N CYS A 90 16.54 1.69 -1.69
CA CYS A 90 15.65 1.27 -2.77
C CYS A 90 14.98 2.51 -3.36
#